data_AF-A0AAN5I126-F1
#
_entry.id   AF-A0AAN5I126-F1
#
_cell.length_a   1.000
_cell.length_b   1.000
_cell.length_c   1.000
_cell.angle_alpha   90.00
_cell.angle_beta   90.00
_cell.angle_gamma   90.00
#
_symmetry.space_group_name_H-M   'P 1'
#
loop_
_entity.id
_entity.type
_entity.pdbx_description
1 polymer ?
#
loop_
_entity_poly.entity_id
_entity_poly.type
_entity_poly.pdbx_seq_one_letter_code
_entity_poly.pdbx_strand_id
1 'polypeptide(L)'
;SGPFLDSLSVEYGYTSDIMYVVHCGLFTVVGTVSYYLINERDRREMIILRKKGAAIDYSIARTYQLKENLYLMEMFTRILIPFLVILFPEFFFYPAFTLIPKGIGYDWIRYFSVALYDLWLAVMSISTVALVPLCAP
;
A
#
# COMPACT_ATOMS: atom_id res chain seq x y z
N SER A 1 -7.87 -27.64 -29.41
CA SER A 1 -7.68 -26.98 -28.10
C SER A 1 -8.96 -26.25 -27.81
N GLY A 2 -9.79 -26.83 -26.94
CA GLY A 2 -11.21 -26.53 -26.88
C GLY A 2 -11.56 -25.31 -26.02
N PRO A 3 -12.70 -24.65 -26.28
CA PRO A 3 -13.20 -23.48 -25.54
C PRO A 3 -13.32 -23.69 -24.03
N PHE A 4 -13.30 -24.95 -23.57
CA PHE A 4 -13.29 -25.34 -22.17
C PHE A 4 -11.97 -25.00 -21.43
N LEU A 5 -10.82 -25.08 -22.12
CA LEU A 5 -9.53 -24.70 -21.53
C LEU A 5 -9.39 -23.17 -21.43
N ASP A 6 -9.95 -22.43 -22.39
CA ASP A 6 -9.97 -20.97 -22.39
C ASP A 6 -10.91 -20.42 -21.30
N SER A 7 -12.05 -21.08 -21.05
CA SER A 7 -12.92 -20.69 -19.92
C SER A 7 -12.26 -20.93 -18.56
N LEU A 8 -11.52 -22.04 -18.41
CA LEU A 8 -10.82 -22.40 -17.17
C LEU A 8 -9.64 -21.46 -16.88
N SER A 9 -8.90 -21.05 -17.90
CA SER A 9 -7.77 -20.11 -17.72
C SER A 9 -8.24 -18.72 -17.32
N VAL A 10 -9.36 -18.24 -17.87
CA VAL A 10 -9.98 -16.96 -17.51
C VAL A 10 -10.52 -16.98 -16.08
N GLU A 11 -11.16 -18.09 -15.67
CA GLU A 11 -11.70 -18.24 -14.32
C GLU A 11 -10.58 -18.37 -13.26
N TYR A 12 -9.49 -19.05 -13.59
CA TYR A 12 -8.31 -19.19 -12.73
C TYR A 12 -7.52 -17.89 -12.60
N GLY A 13 -7.32 -17.16 -13.71
CA GLY A 13 -6.69 -15.83 -13.71
C GLY A 13 -7.48 -14.85 -12.85
N TYR A 14 -8.80 -14.81 -13.02
CA TYR A 14 -9.68 -13.98 -12.20
C TYR A 14 -9.61 -14.31 -10.70
N THR A 15 -9.60 -15.60 -10.33
CA THR A 15 -9.52 -16.02 -8.92
C THR A 15 -8.17 -15.68 -8.30
N SER A 16 -7.09 -15.82 -9.08
CA SER A 16 -5.73 -15.41 -8.67
C SER A 16 -5.65 -13.91 -8.42
N ASP A 17 -6.27 -13.11 -9.29
CA ASP A 17 -6.29 -11.65 -9.16
C ASP A 17 -7.09 -11.20 -7.93
N ILE A 18 -8.24 -11.84 -7.62
CA ILE A 18 -9.00 -11.54 -6.39
C ILE A 18 -8.11 -11.77 -5.17
N MET A 19 -7.46 -12.94 -5.12
CA MET A 19 -6.61 -13.30 -3.99
C MET A 19 -5.46 -12.31 -3.82
N TYR A 20 -4.85 -11.87 -4.91
CA TYR A 20 -3.79 -10.87 -4.89
C TYR A 20 -4.28 -9.52 -4.34
N VAL A 21 -5.37 -8.97 -4.88
CA VAL A 21 -5.92 -7.68 -4.44
C VAL A 21 -6.30 -7.71 -2.95
N VAL A 22 -6.92 -8.80 -2.50
CA VAL A 22 -7.30 -8.99 -1.09
C VAL A 22 -6.07 -9.07 -0.19
N HIS A 23 -5.05 -9.85 -0.58
CA HIS A 23 -3.79 -9.95 0.19
C HIS A 23 -3.08 -8.60 0.26
N CYS A 24 -2.92 -7.92 -0.88
CA CYS A 24 -2.32 -6.60 -0.95
C CYS A 24 -3.07 -5.60 -0.07
N GLY A 25 -4.40 -5.54 -0.15
CA GLY A 25 -5.21 -4.67 0.71
C GLY A 25 -5.02 -4.96 2.20
N LEU A 26 -4.99 -6.24 2.59
CA LEU A 26 -4.76 -6.62 3.98
C LEU A 26 -3.36 -6.22 4.46
N PHE A 27 -2.33 -6.46 3.66
CA PHE A 27 -0.96 -6.02 3.97
C PHE A 27 -0.85 -4.50 4.06
N THR A 28 -1.49 -3.75 3.17
CA THR A 28 -1.48 -2.28 3.21
C THR A 28 -2.16 -1.75 4.47
N VAL A 29 -3.32 -2.29 4.85
CA VAL A 29 -4.05 -1.88 6.06
C VAL A 29 -3.24 -2.21 7.31
N VAL A 30 -2.81 -3.47 7.45
CA VAL A 30 -2.03 -3.93 8.62
C VAL A 30 -0.71 -3.18 8.71
N GLY A 31 -0.01 -3.00 7.59
CA GLY A 31 1.27 -2.29 7.51
C GLY A 31 1.11 -0.82 7.91
N THR A 32 0.10 -0.13 7.38
CA THR A 32 -0.15 1.30 7.67
C THR A 32 -0.56 1.52 9.12
N VAL A 33 -1.40 0.65 9.69
CA VAL A 33 -1.78 0.70 11.10
C VAL A 33 -0.56 0.45 12.00
N SER A 34 0.23 -0.59 11.70
CA SER A 34 1.44 -0.90 12.47
C SER A 34 2.45 0.25 12.42
N TYR A 35 2.66 0.82 11.23
CA TYR A 35 3.51 1.98 11.02
C TYR A 35 3.05 3.20 11.83
N TYR A 36 1.75 3.51 11.81
CA TYR A 36 1.17 4.61 12.57
C TYR A 36 1.37 4.42 14.08
N LEU A 37 1.10 3.23 14.61
CA LEU A 37 1.26 2.91 16.03
C LEU A 37 2.72 3.04 16.49
N ILE A 38 3.67 2.57 15.68
CA ILE A 38 5.10 2.68 15.97
C ILE A 38 5.53 4.15 15.98
N ASN A 39 5.18 4.91 14.93
CA ASN A 39 5.52 6.33 14.83
C ASN A 39 4.93 7.14 16.00
N GLU A 40 3.69 6.84 16.40
CA GLU A 40 3.07 7.50 17.55
C GLU A 40 3.79 7.15 18.86
N ARG A 41 4.16 5.88 19.05
CA ARG A 41 4.91 5.43 20.23
C ARG A 41 6.27 6.12 20.32
N ASP A 42 7.03 6.18 19.23
CA ASP A 42 8.35 6.80 19.18
C ASP A 42 8.27 8.32 19.44
N ARG A 43 7.26 9.00 18.88
CA ARG A 43 7.00 10.42 19.17
C ARG A 43 6.65 10.65 20.64
N ARG A 44 5.81 9.80 21.23
CA ARG A 44 5.45 9.89 22.66
C ARG A 44 6.67 9.69 23.56
N GLU A 45 7.51 8.69 23.27
CA GLU A 45 8.76 8.47 24.00
C GLU A 45 9.69 9.70 23.90
N MET A 46 9.85 10.31 22.73
CA MET A 46 10.65 11.53 22.57
C MET A 46 10.12 12.70 23.39
N ILE A 47 8.79 12.90 23.45
CA ILE A 47 8.18 13.96 24.25
C ILE A 47 8.44 13.73 25.74
N ILE A 48 8.33 12.48 26.21
CA ILE A 48 8.60 12.12 27.60
C ILE A 48 10.07 12.38 27.93
N LEU A 49 11.00 11.99 27.05
CA LEU A 49 12.43 12.24 27.22
C LEU A 49 12.73 13.74 27.28
N ARG A 50 12.14 14.53 26.39
CA ARG A 50 12.32 15.99 26.38
C ARG A 50 11.79 16.66 27.64
N LYS A 51 10.69 16.14 28.21
CA LYS A 51 10.09 16.65 29.46
C LYS A 51 10.88 16.24 30.71
N LYS A 52 11.45 15.04 30.74
CA LYS A 52 12.25 14.55 31.88
C LYS A 52 13.63 15.19 31.97
N GLY A 53 14.14 15.75 30.86
CA GLY A 53 15.43 16.45 30.84
C GLY A 53 16.61 15.53 31.22
N ALA A 54 17.75 16.12 31.56
CA ALA A 54 18.95 15.40 32.02
C ALA A 54 18.81 14.81 33.46
N ALA A 55 17.58 14.55 33.92
CA ALA A 55 17.33 13.89 35.18
C ALA A 55 17.67 12.40 35.05
N ILE A 56 18.97 12.14 35.24
CA ILE A 56 19.60 10.99 35.89
C ILE A 56 19.09 9.62 35.40
N ASP A 57 19.96 8.94 34.65
CA ASP A 57 19.93 7.50 34.30
C ASP A 57 19.35 7.08 32.93
N TYR A 58 19.18 8.02 32.00
CA TYR A 58 18.91 7.65 30.59
C TYR A 58 20.19 7.57 29.77
N SER A 59 20.42 6.39 29.16
CA SER A 59 21.53 6.19 28.22
C SER A 59 21.40 7.13 27.02
N ILE A 60 22.44 7.95 26.81
CA ILE A 60 22.59 8.84 25.65
C ILE A 60 22.33 8.07 24.34
N ALA A 61 22.79 6.80 24.26
CA ALA A 61 22.60 5.94 23.11
C ALA A 61 21.12 5.72 22.74
N ARG A 62 20.23 5.59 23.72
CA ARG A 62 18.79 5.39 23.46
C ARG A 62 18.14 6.62 22.84
N THR A 63 18.61 7.82 23.17
CA THR A 63 18.10 9.06 22.56
C THR A 63 18.54 9.18 21.11
N TYR A 64 19.77 8.75 20.79
CA TYR A 64 20.25 8.70 19.40
C TYR A 64 19.46 7.69 18.56
N GLN A 65 19.24 6.49 19.09
CA GLN A 65 18.42 5.46 18.42
C GLN A 65 17.00 5.96 18.13
N LEU A 66 16.35 6.64 19.09
CA LEU A 66 15.00 7.15 18.90
C LEU A 66 14.93 8.28 17.87
N LYS A 67 15.96 9.14 17.81
CA LYS A 67 16.07 10.17 16.76
C LYS A 67 16.30 9.57 15.37
N GLU A 68 17.15 8.56 15.27
CA GLU A 68 17.40 7.84 14.03
C GLU A 68 16.13 7.15 13.53
N ASN A 69 15.41 6.44 14.40
CA ASN A 69 14.13 5.83 14.06
C ASN A 69 13.11 6.87 13.56
N LEU A 70 12.99 8.01 14.23
CA LEU A 70 12.08 9.07 13.77
C LEU A 70 12.46 9.66 12.42
N TYR A 71 13.76 9.81 12.16
CA TYR A 71 14.26 10.26 10.85
C TYR A 71 13.94 9.24 9.75
N LEU A 72 14.15 7.95 10.02
CA LEU A 72 13.76 6.87 9.11
C LEU A 72 12.24 6.86 8.87
N MET A 73 11.43 7.04 9.92
CA MET A 73 9.98 7.13 9.78
C MET A 73 9.60 8.33 8.90
N GLU A 74 10.20 9.50 9.09
CA GLU A 74 9.92 10.67 8.24
C GLU A 74 10.27 10.40 6.76
N MET A 75 11.40 9.73 6.51
CA MET A 75 11.79 9.30 5.16
C MET A 75 10.74 8.35 4.55
N PHE A 76 10.31 7.34 5.31
CA PHE A 76 9.26 6.41 4.85
C PHE A 76 7.91 7.09 4.64
N THR A 77 7.53 8.09 5.44
CA THR A 77 6.28 8.85 5.24
C THR A 77 6.25 9.53 3.87
N ARG A 78 7.40 10.06 3.40
CA ARG A 78 7.50 10.73 2.10
C ARG A 78 7.23 9.79 0.92
N ILE A 79 7.48 8.49 1.10
CA ILE A 79 7.23 7.45 0.08
C ILE A 79 5.85 6.83 0.26
N LEU A 80 5.40 6.66 1.50
CA LEU A 80 4.12 6.07 1.82
C LEU A 80 2.96 6.87 1.21
N ILE A 81 3.01 8.21 1.27
CA ILE A 81 1.96 9.07 0.72
C ILE A 81 1.77 8.86 -0.80
N PRO A 82 2.80 9.03 -1.67
CA PRO A 82 2.63 8.80 -3.10
C PRO A 82 2.26 7.34 -3.37
N PHE A 83 2.81 6.38 -2.62
CA PHE A 83 2.46 4.97 -2.80
C PHE A 83 0.96 4.72 -2.54
N LEU A 84 0.39 5.26 -1.46
CA LEU A 84 -1.04 5.14 -1.14
C LEU A 84 -1.94 5.83 -2.18
N VAL A 85 -1.52 6.99 -2.70
CA VAL A 85 -2.26 7.70 -3.76
C VAL A 85 -2.32 6.87 -5.04
N ILE A 86 -1.21 6.22 -5.41
CA ILE A 86 -1.16 5.40 -6.62
C ILE A 86 -1.86 4.04 -6.39
N LEU A 87 -1.89 3.52 -5.17
CA LEU A 87 -2.62 2.30 -4.83
C LEU A 87 -4.15 2.49 -4.94
N PHE A 88 -4.66 3.70 -4.68
CA PHE A 88 -6.10 3.96 -4.52
C PHE A 88 -6.97 3.52 -5.72
N PRO A 89 -6.60 3.76 -6.99
CA PRO A 89 -7.46 3.39 -8.12
C PRO A 89 -7.59 1.88 -8.33
N GLU A 90 -6.62 1.08 -7.89
CA GLU A 90 -6.71 -0.38 -7.91
C GLU A 90 -7.90 -0.88 -7.07
N PHE A 91 -8.07 -0.29 -5.87
CA PHE A 91 -9.19 -0.57 -4.97
C PHE A 91 -10.53 0.00 -5.45
N PHE A 92 -10.54 0.83 -6.49
CA PHE A 92 -11.77 1.38 -7.06
C PHE A 92 -12.20 0.61 -8.32
N PHE A 93 -11.29 0.39 -9.26
CA PHE A 93 -11.61 -0.26 -10.53
C PHE A 93 -11.90 -1.75 -10.37
N TYR A 94 -11.23 -2.42 -9.44
CA TYR A 94 -11.42 -3.84 -9.23
C TYR A 94 -12.83 -4.18 -8.69
N PRO A 95 -13.32 -3.54 -7.60
CA PRO A 95 -14.69 -3.77 -7.15
C PRO A 95 -15.74 -3.27 -8.15
N ALA A 96 -15.45 -2.22 -8.92
CA ALA A 96 -16.36 -1.74 -9.97
C ALA A 96 -16.62 -2.83 -11.03
N PHE A 97 -15.60 -3.61 -11.41
CA PHE A 97 -15.78 -4.75 -12.32
C PHE A 97 -16.60 -5.88 -11.72
N THR A 98 -16.39 -6.20 -10.44
CA THR A 98 -17.04 -7.33 -9.78
C THR A 98 -18.49 -7.05 -9.40
N LEU A 99 -18.82 -5.80 -9.05
CA LEU A 99 -20.17 -5.37 -8.66
C LEU A 99 -21.13 -5.20 -9.84
N ILE A 100 -20.63 -4.96 -11.06
CA ILE A 100 -21.48 -4.80 -12.26
C ILE A 100 -21.85 -6.18 -12.83
N PRO A 101 -23.13 -6.60 -12.76
CA PRO A 101 -23.57 -7.90 -13.25
C PRO A 101 -23.49 -7.97 -14.78
N LYS A 102 -23.22 -9.15 -15.34
CA LYS A 102 -23.20 -9.35 -16.80
C LYS A 102 -24.62 -9.21 -17.37
N GLY A 103 -24.76 -8.58 -18.53
CA GLY A 103 -26.02 -8.63 -19.30
C GLY A 103 -27.10 -7.64 -18.90
N ILE A 104 -26.77 -6.62 -18.10
CA ILE A 104 -27.68 -5.50 -17.76
C ILE A 104 -27.53 -4.33 -18.78
N GLY A 105 -26.66 -4.47 -19.79
CA GLY A 105 -26.40 -3.44 -20.81
C GLY A 105 -25.31 -2.43 -20.43
N TYR A 106 -24.71 -2.56 -19.26
CA TYR A 106 -23.53 -1.78 -18.82
C TYR A 106 -22.20 -2.51 -19.07
N ASP A 107 -22.17 -3.45 -20.00
CA ASP A 107 -20.98 -4.25 -20.30
C ASP A 107 -19.80 -3.37 -20.76
N TRP A 108 -20.06 -2.23 -21.38
CA TRP A 108 -19.03 -1.25 -21.75
C TRP A 108 -18.26 -0.71 -20.54
N ILE A 109 -18.94 -0.42 -19.42
CA ILE A 109 -18.31 0.05 -18.17
C ILE A 109 -17.41 -1.05 -17.63
N ARG A 110 -17.92 -2.28 -17.65
CA ARG A 110 -17.20 -3.46 -17.18
C ARG A 110 -15.90 -3.66 -17.97
N TYR A 111 -15.94 -3.63 -19.30
CA TYR A 111 -14.73 -3.76 -20.13
C TYR A 111 -13.77 -2.59 -19.95
N PHE A 112 -14.31 -1.37 -19.80
CA PHE A 112 -13.51 -0.18 -19.53
C PHE A 112 -12.80 -0.25 -18.17
N SER A 113 -13.47 -0.74 -17.12
CA SER A 113 -12.86 -0.95 -15.80
C SER A 113 -11.72 -1.96 -15.83
N VAL A 114 -11.85 -3.06 -16.59
CA VAL A 114 -10.74 -4.04 -16.75
C VAL A 114 -9.56 -3.43 -17.48
N ALA A 115 -9.82 -2.71 -18.58
CA ALA A 115 -8.76 -2.07 -19.35
C ALA A 115 -8.01 -0.99 -18.52
N LEU A 116 -8.75 -0.22 -17.71
CA LEU A 116 -8.16 0.74 -16.78
C LEU A 116 -7.39 0.06 -15.66
N TYR A 117 -7.88 -1.07 -15.14
CA TYR A 117 -7.17 -1.84 -14.12
C TYR A 117 -5.80 -2.34 -14.63
N ASP A 118 -5.76 -2.92 -15.84
CA ASP A 118 -4.52 -3.40 -16.45
C ASP A 118 -3.53 -2.26 -16.75
N LEU A 119 -4.04 -1.15 -17.30
CA LEU A 119 -3.24 0.07 -17.49
C LEU A 119 -2.68 0.58 -16.15
N TRP A 120 -3.49 0.53 -15.10
CA TRP A 120 -3.10 1.02 -13.79
C TRP A 120 -2.02 0.15 -13.13
N LEU A 121 -2.08 -1.17 -13.29
CA LEU A 121 -1.00 -2.07 -12.85
C LEU A 121 0.33 -1.73 -13.53
N ALA A 122 0.32 -1.40 -14.82
CA ALA A 122 1.52 -0.95 -15.53
C ALA A 122 2.04 0.38 -14.94
N VAL A 123 1.17 1.36 -14.69
CA VAL A 123 1.54 2.65 -14.06
C VAL A 123 2.10 2.46 -12.66
N MET A 124 1.52 1.57 -11.86
CA MET A 124 2.00 1.18 -10.53
C MET A 124 3.43 0.66 -10.62
N SER A 125 3.70 -0.28 -11.53
CA SER A 125 5.04 -0.87 -11.66
C SER A 125 6.12 0.18 -11.97
N ILE A 126 5.86 1.09 -12.91
CA ILE A 126 6.77 2.18 -13.26
C ILE A 126 6.98 3.11 -12.06
N SER A 127 5.89 3.46 -11.39
CA SER A 127 5.92 4.38 -10.25
C SER A 127 6.69 3.80 -9.08
N THR A 128 6.55 2.50 -8.79
CA THR A 128 7.33 1.85 -7.71
C THR A 128 8.83 1.94 -7.96
N VAL A 129 9.28 1.71 -9.19
CA VAL A 129 10.70 1.85 -9.58
C VAL A 129 11.15 3.31 -9.49
N ALA A 130 10.30 4.25 -9.92
CA ALA A 130 10.58 5.68 -9.84
C ALA A 130 10.62 6.22 -8.40
N LEU A 131 9.97 5.55 -7.44
CA LEU A 131 9.97 5.92 -6.02
C LEU A 131 11.20 5.37 -5.27
N VAL A 132 11.92 4.37 -5.81
CA VAL A 132 13.14 3.83 -5.17
C VAL A 132 14.20 4.90 -4.87
N PRO A 133 14.52 5.83 -5.78
CA PRO A 133 15.51 6.88 -5.53
C PRO A 133 15.09 7.87 -4.44
N LEU A 134 13.79 8.03 -4.17
CA LEU A 134 13.27 8.89 -3.09
C LEU A 134 13.51 8.29 -1.69
N CYS A 135 13.96 7.03 -1.63
CA CYS A 135 14.34 6.29 -0.44
C CYS A 135 15.81 6.51 -0.05
N ALA A 136 16.61 7.18 -0.89
CA ALA A 136 17.97 7.56 -0.55
C ALA A 136 17.96 8.85 0.31
N PRO A 137 18.72 8.89 1.43
CA PRO A 137 18.82 10.06 2.30
C PRO A 137 19.56 11.24 1.65
#